data_AF-A0A537J700-F1
#
_entry.id   AF-A0A537J700-F1
#
_cell.length_a   1.000
_cell.length_b   1.000
_cell.length_c   1.000
_cell.angle_alpha   90.00
_cell.angle_beta   90.00
_cell.angle_gamma   90.00
#
_symmetry.space_group_name_H-M   'P 1'
#
loop_
_entity.id
_entity.type
_entity.pdbx_description
1 polymer ?
#
loop_
_entity_poly.entity_id
_entity_poly.type
_entity_poly.pdbx_seq_one_letter_code
_entity_poly.pdbx_strand_id
1 'polypeptide(L)' 'MSGYDAYFGNYAVVEETGQVSHTIVGSISPGNVGMTVLRNLRVDENKLTIQLETTTTEEEPITRTLTWKRIS' A
#
# COMPACT_ATOMS: atom_id res chain seq x y z
N MET A 1 10.78 -4.78 -13.50
CA MET A 1 10.18 -4.79 -12.14
C MET A 1 9.35 -6.05 -12.03
N SER A 2 9.59 -6.92 -11.05
CA SER A 2 8.63 -7.98 -10.75
C SER A 2 7.34 -7.30 -10.30
N GLY A 3 6.19 -7.62 -10.89
CA GLY A 3 4.90 -7.00 -10.56
C GLY A 3 4.37 -7.35 -9.15
N TYR A 4 5.23 -7.84 -8.28
CA TYR A 4 4.94 -8.27 -6.93
C TYR A 4 5.84 -7.50 -5.97
N ASP A 5 5.21 -6.79 -5.02
CA ASP A 5 5.86 -6.10 -3.91
C ASP A 5 5.34 -6.71 -2.61
N ALA A 6 6.26 -7.03 -1.69
CA ALA A 6 5.92 -7.50 -0.35
C ALA A 6 6.88 -6.89 0.67
N TYR A 7 6.33 -6.31 1.72
CA TYR A 7 7.07 -5.66 2.79
C TYR A 7 6.27 -5.63 4.09
N PHE A 8 6.95 -5.35 5.20
CA PHE A 8 6.33 -5.12 6.51
C PHE A 8 7.05 -3.99 7.26
N GLY A 9 6.38 -3.43 8.26
CA GLY A 9 6.92 -2.37 9.09
C GLY A 9 5.85 -1.66 9.90
N ASN A 10 6.16 -0.44 10.34
CA ASN A 10 5.25 0.37 11.14
C ASN A 10 4.29 1.14 10.23
N TYR A 11 3.11 1.46 10.76
CA TYR A 11 2.17 2.33 10.07
C TYR A 11 1.61 3.42 10.98
N ALA A 12 1.21 4.54 10.39
CA ALA A 12 0.48 5.61 11.06
C ALA A 12 -0.56 6.23 10.10
N VAL A 13 -1.74 6.55 10.63
CA VAL A 13 -2.77 7.30 9.90
C VAL A 13 -2.36 8.77 9.85
N VAL A 14 -2.40 9.36 8.66
CA VAL A 14 -2.19 10.79 8.43
C VAL A 14 -3.56 11.44 8.46
N GLU A 15 -3.93 12.02 9.60
CA GLU A 15 -5.29 12.55 9.86
C GLU A 15 -5.71 13.62 8.84
N GLU A 16 -4.77 14.42 8.34
CA GLU A 16 -5.05 15.50 7.39
C GLU A 16 -5.52 14.99 6.02
N THR A 17 -5.05 13.82 5.60
CA THR A 17 -5.35 13.24 4.27
C THR A 17 -6.17 11.95 4.35
N GLY A 18 -6.30 11.36 5.54
CA GLY A 18 -6.86 10.02 5.74
C GLY A 18 -6.01 8.89 5.16
N GLN A 19 -4.79 9.19 4.67
CA GLN A 19 -3.89 8.17 4.13
C GLN A 19 -3.16 7.43 5.25
N VAL A 20 -2.60 6.27 4.92
CA VAL A 20 -1.74 5.53 5.85
C VAL A 20 -0.30 5.60 5.37
N SER A 21 0.57 6.10 6.23
CA SER A 21 2.02 6.07 6.05
C SER A 21 2.57 4.74 6.54
N HIS A 22 3.44 4.12 5.75
CA HIS A 22 4.13 2.87 6.09
C HIS A 22 5.63 3.12 6.08
N THR A 23 6.30 2.90 7.21
CA THR A 23 7.77 2.89 7.30
C THR A 23 8.26 1.46 7.14
N ILE A 24 9.00 1.18 6.06
CA ILE A 24 9.40 -0.17 5.66
C ILE A 24 10.58 -0.65 6.51
N VAL A 25 10.36 -1.73 7.26
CA VAL A 25 11.39 -2.39 8.11
C VAL A 25 12.00 -3.59 7.38
N GLY A 26 11.20 -4.32 6.60
CA GLY A 26 11.65 -5.44 5.79
C GLY A 26 10.90 -5.52 4.47
N SER A 27 11.57 -5.92 3.40
CA SER A 27 11.04 -5.92 2.03
C SER A 27 11.74 -6.97 1.17
N ILE A 28 11.02 -7.59 0.23
CA ILE A 28 11.62 -8.45 -0.81
C ILE A 28 12.50 -7.66 -1.78
N SER A 29 12.31 -6.34 -1.83
CA SER A 29 13.13 -5.38 -2.56
C SER A 29 13.98 -4.62 -1.54
N PRO A 30 15.24 -5.02 -1.29
CA PRO A 30 16.05 -4.48 -0.18
C PRO A 30 16.25 -2.97 -0.24
N GLY A 31 16.29 -2.39 -1.45
CA GLY A 31 16.41 -0.94 -1.65
C GLY A 31 15.24 -0.12 -1.09
N ASN A 32 14.11 -0.74 -0.76
CA ASN A 32 12.96 -0.06 -0.17
C ASN A 32 13.03 0.05 1.37
N VAL A 33 13.96 -0.66 2.02
CA VAL A 33 14.07 -0.66 3.49
C VAL A 33 14.45 0.74 3.97
N GLY A 34 13.75 1.24 4.99
CA GLY A 34 13.90 2.60 5.52
C GLY A 34 13.08 3.66 4.80
N MET A 35 12.47 3.35 3.65
CA MET A 35 11.55 4.28 2.99
C MET A 35 10.23 4.39 3.76
N THR A 36 9.62 5.58 3.69
CA THR A 36 8.22 5.78 4.05
C THR A 36 7.39 5.95 2.79
N VAL A 37 6.31 5.19 2.69
CA VAL A 37 5.39 5.25 1.55
C VAL A 37 3.97 5.57 2.03
N LEU A 38 3.23 6.36 1.25
CA LEU A 38 1.82 6.65 1.51
C LEU A 38 0.94 5.68 0.73
N ARG A 39 -0.17 5.29 1.36
CA ARG A 39 -1.16 4.39 0.76
C ARG A 39 -2.57 4.89 1.05
N ASN A 40 -3.43 4.81 0.03
CA ASN A 40 -4.85 5.06 0.17
C ASN A 40 -5.51 3.79 0.74
N LEU A 41 -5.74 3.78 2.05
CA LEU A 41 -6.43 2.68 2.75
C LEU A 41 -7.78 3.20 3.24
N ARG A 42 -8.82 2.39 3.03
CA ARG A 42 -10.16 2.64 3.59
C ARG A 42 -10.65 1.40 4.28
N VAL A 43 -11.01 1.52 5.55
CA VAL A 43 -11.72 0.49 6.30
C VAL A 43 -13.20 0.86 6.33
N ASP A 44 -14.06 -0.08 5.95
CA ASP A 44 -15.51 0.03 6.03
C ASP A 44 -16.06 -1.29 6.57
N GLU A 45 -16.71 -1.26 7.73
CA GLU A 45 -17.18 -2.43 8.47
C GLU A 45 -16.11 -3.53 8.62
N ASN A 46 -16.24 -4.62 7.85
CA ASN A 46 -15.34 -5.78 7.84
C ASN A 46 -14.45 -5.83 6.58
N LYS A 47 -14.36 -4.74 5.82
CA LYS A 47 -13.64 -4.65 4.56
C LYS A 47 -12.52 -3.62 4.64
N LEU A 48 -11.31 -4.01 4.27
CA LEU A 48 -10.20 -3.10 4.02
C LEU A 48 -9.98 -3.00 2.51
N THR A 49 -9.98 -1.78 1.98
CA THR A 49 -9.66 -1.48 0.58
C THR A 49 -8.34 -0.72 0.53
N ILE A 50 -7.41 -1.17 -0.32
CA ILE A 50 -6.11 -0.53 -0.56
C ILE A 50 -6.07 -0.15 -2.03
N GLN A 51 -5.78 1.12 -2.33
CA GLN A 51 -5.63 1.61 -3.70
C GLN A 51 -4.21 2.15 -3.93
N LEU A 52 -3.65 1.79 -5.08
CA LEU A 52 -2.34 2.25 -5.54
C LEU A 52 -2.46 2.74 -6.98
N GLU A 53 -2.21 4.03 -7.19
CA GLU A 53 -2.06 4.63 -8.51
C GLU A 53 -0.65 4.35 -9.04
N THR A 54 -0.58 3.95 -10.29
CA THR A 54 0.63 3.39 -10.91
C THR A 54 0.42 3.30 -12.42
N THR A 55 1.40 2.79 -13.15
CA THR A 55 1.32 2.62 -14.61
C THR A 55 1.43 1.15 -15.00
N THR A 56 0.92 0.82 -16.18
CA THR A 56 1.24 -0.44 -16.87
C THR A 56 2.67 -0.41 -17.40
N THR A 57 3.14 -1.52 -17.97
CA THR A 57 4.42 -1.55 -18.69
C THR A 57 4.42 -0.68 -19.95
N GLU A 58 3.25 -0.28 -20.43
CA GLU A 58 3.05 0.62 -21.58
C GLU A 58 2.79 2.06 -21.13
N GLU A 59 3.13 2.40 -19.88
CA GLU A 59 2.99 3.73 -19.27
C GLU A 59 1.54 4.24 -19.07
N GLU A 60 0.54 3.41 -19.38
CA GLU A 60 -0.87 3.76 -19.16
C GLU A 60 -1.20 3.84 -17.66
N PRO A 61 -1.87 4.93 -17.18
CA PRO A 61 -2.23 5.08 -15.79
C PRO A 61 -3.31 4.07 -15.39
N ILE A 62 -3.08 3.38 -14.27
CA ILE A 62 -4.03 2.41 -13.70
C ILE A 62 -4.09 2.54 -12.18
N THR A 63 -5.23 2.17 -11.61
CA THR A 63 -5.41 2.04 -10.17
C THR A 63 -5.52 0.57 -9.79
N ARG A 64 -4.49 0.05 -9.13
CA ARG A 64 -4.51 -1.30 -8.55
C ARG A 64 -5.30 -1.26 -7.25
N THR A 65 -6.31 -2.12 -7.12
CA THR A 65 -7.17 -2.19 -5.92
C THR A 65 -7.08 -3.59 -5.29
N LEU A 66 -6.73 -3.64 -4.00
CA LEU A 66 -6.73 -4.85 -3.19
C LEU A 66 -7.81 -4.73 -2.11
N THR A 67 -8.69 -5.73 -2.03
CA THR A 67 -9.76 -5.79 -1.02
C THR A 67 -9.54 -6.99 -0.12
N TRP A 68 -9.49 -6.75 1.18
CA TRP A 68 -9.47 -7.77 2.22
C TRP A 68 -10.80 -7.79 2.96
N LYS A 69 -11.23 -9.00 3.36
CA LYS A 69 -12.30 -9.19 4.34
C LYS A 69 -11.68 -9.58 5.67
N ARG A 70 -12.11 -8.94 6.75
CA ARG A 70 -11.74 -9.28 8.13
C ARG A 70 -12.18 -10.72 8.40
N ILE A 71 -11.24 -11.56 8.81
CA ILE A 71 -11.55 -12.89 9.33
C ILE A 71 -12.08 -12.72 10.75
N SER A 72 -13.23 -13.34 11.03
CA SER A 72 -13.92 -13.33 12.33
C SER A 72 -13.66 -14.62 13.09
#